data_AF-X1JBH2-F1
#
_entry.id   AF-X1JBH2-F1
#
_cell.length_a   1.000
_cell.length_b   1.000
_cell.length_c   1.000
_cell.angle_alpha   90.00
_cell.angle_beta   90.00
_cell.angle_gamma   90.00
#
_symmetry.space_group_name_H-M   'P 1'
#
loop_
_entity.id
_entity.type
_entity.pdbx_description
1 polymer ?
#
loop_
_entity_poly.entity_id
_entity_poly.type
_entity_poly.pdbx_seq_one_letter_code
_entity_poly.pdbx_strand_id
1 'polypeptide(L)'
;MDGITEIVLENVLLSSEKAEKITPFLRKFKEIYGDPLALVHDMGKAILNAGKEVFPNIPDFICHYHFLADTGEDLFGEENDTIRKRLSKHGIQGQLRKRAGEFEKLIEEKPGLVESLVQSLKKKKMQKGMLDLMPAAAAYTVVQWALDGKKQGQGYKFPFDRPYLTFYERLKVAHSMLIQLNSVKLSNDKRDNRPYVKVIRDLYETMEDKVLRITAKQMQEKTAVLDKLRGAFRIALPEGKCGLNDRGEEEDMRTIEKRVEEF
;
A
#
# COMPACT_ATOMS: atom_id res chain seq x y z
N MET A 1 -20.74 9.25 -4.50
CA MET A 1 -21.55 8.03 -4.31
C MET A 1 -21.84 7.97 -2.84
N ASP A 2 -23.11 7.94 -2.42
CA ASP A 2 -23.41 7.62 -1.03
C ASP A 2 -22.85 6.21 -0.74
N GLY A 3 -21.96 6.08 0.24
CA GLY A 3 -21.33 4.81 0.59
C GLY A 3 -22.29 3.79 1.20
N ILE A 4 -23.48 4.23 1.60
CA ILE A 4 -24.50 3.39 2.24
C ILE A 4 -25.52 2.91 1.21
N THR A 5 -26.15 3.83 0.48
CA THR A 5 -27.20 3.49 -0.49
C THR A 5 -26.69 3.28 -1.91
N GLU A 6 -25.43 3.62 -2.21
CA GLU A 6 -24.85 3.67 -3.55
C GLU A 6 -25.58 4.62 -4.52
N ILE A 7 -26.50 5.45 -4.00
CA ILE A 7 -27.26 6.42 -4.77
C ILE A 7 -26.41 7.67 -4.98
N VAL A 8 -26.45 8.19 -6.21
CA VAL A 8 -25.93 9.50 -6.56
C VAL A 8 -27.13 10.33 -7.02
N LEU A 9 -27.47 11.36 -6.25
CA LEU A 9 -28.56 12.28 -6.61
C LEU A 9 -28.16 13.17 -7.79
N GLU A 10 -26.93 13.66 -7.78
CA GLU A 10 -26.37 14.52 -8.84
C GLU A 10 -24.87 14.31 -9.00
N ASN A 11 -24.38 14.47 -10.23
CA ASN A 11 -22.95 14.51 -10.54
C ASN A 11 -22.68 15.68 -11.50
N VAL A 12 -21.81 16.61 -11.10
CA VAL A 12 -21.48 17.78 -11.90
C VAL A 12 -19.97 17.92 -12.03
N LEU A 13 -19.51 18.18 -13.25
CA LEU A 13 -18.14 18.58 -13.48
C LEU A 13 -18.02 20.10 -13.26
N LEU A 14 -17.28 20.51 -12.24
CA LEU A 14 -16.97 21.92 -11.99
C LEU A 14 -15.66 22.28 -12.66
N SER A 15 -15.63 23.41 -13.37
CA SER A 15 -14.43 23.91 -14.04
C SER A 15 -13.38 24.47 -13.08
N SER A 16 -13.75 24.73 -11.82
CA SER A 16 -12.84 25.13 -10.74
C SER A 16 -13.50 24.94 -9.37
N GLU A 17 -12.71 24.66 -8.34
CA GLU A 17 -13.13 24.62 -6.93
C GLU A 17 -13.30 26.01 -6.30
N LYS A 18 -13.76 27.00 -7.08
CA LYS A 18 -14.07 28.34 -6.54
C LYS A 18 -15.50 28.36 -6.01
N ALA A 19 -15.72 29.07 -4.90
CA ALA A 19 -17.05 29.19 -4.30
C ALA A 19 -18.10 29.70 -5.30
N GLU A 20 -17.73 30.63 -6.19
CA GLU A 20 -18.56 31.14 -7.30
C GLU A 20 -19.12 30.06 -8.24
N LYS A 21 -18.49 28.87 -8.29
CA LYS A 21 -18.93 27.73 -9.10
C LYS A 21 -19.66 26.67 -8.27
N ILE A 22 -19.33 26.54 -6.99
CA ILE A 22 -19.96 25.59 -6.07
C ILE A 22 -21.32 26.11 -5.59
N THR A 23 -21.39 27.38 -5.17
CA THR A 23 -22.61 28.01 -4.64
C THR A 23 -23.82 27.86 -5.59
N PRO A 24 -23.72 28.16 -6.90
CA PRO A 24 -24.87 28.00 -7.81
C PRO A 24 -25.37 26.57 -7.91
N PHE A 25 -24.45 25.60 -7.88
CA PHE A 25 -24.80 24.17 -7.89
C PHE A 25 -25.56 23.79 -6.62
N LEU A 26 -25.08 24.19 -5.44
CA LEU A 26 -25.74 23.91 -4.16
C LEU A 26 -27.12 24.58 -4.06
N ARG A 27 -27.28 25.80 -4.59
CA ARG A 27 -28.59 26.47 -4.66
C ARG A 27 -29.57 25.69 -5.53
N LYS A 28 -29.14 25.25 -6.72
CA LYS A 28 -29.96 24.40 -7.59
C LYS A 28 -30.32 23.07 -6.91
N PHE A 29 -29.37 22.47 -6.20
CA PHE A 29 -29.61 21.25 -5.43
C PHE A 29 -30.70 21.47 -4.37
N LYS A 30 -30.61 22.56 -3.60
CA LYS A 30 -31.60 22.96 -2.60
C LYS A 30 -32.99 23.22 -3.22
N GLU A 31 -33.05 23.83 -4.40
CA GLU A 31 -34.31 24.05 -5.11
C GLU A 31 -35.02 22.75 -5.50
N ILE A 32 -34.26 21.72 -5.88
CA ILE A 32 -34.80 20.44 -6.35
C ILE A 32 -35.13 19.50 -5.18
N TYR A 33 -34.24 19.40 -4.19
CA TYR A 33 -34.30 18.37 -3.15
C TYR A 33 -34.62 18.93 -1.76
N GLY A 34 -34.66 20.25 -1.59
CA GLY A 34 -34.86 20.90 -0.30
C GLY A 34 -33.58 20.95 0.54
N ASP A 35 -33.76 21.20 1.84
CA ASP A 35 -32.66 21.23 2.80
C ASP A 35 -32.23 19.80 3.20
N PRO A 36 -30.93 19.49 3.16
CA PRO A 36 -30.43 18.20 3.63
C PRO A 36 -30.46 18.12 5.16
N LEU A 37 -30.43 16.90 5.70
CA LEU A 37 -30.34 16.68 7.15
C LEU A 37 -29.01 17.19 7.74
N ALA A 38 -27.93 17.05 6.98
CA ALA A 38 -26.58 17.48 7.34
C ALA A 38 -25.72 17.67 6.08
N LEU A 39 -24.65 18.44 6.21
CA LEU A 39 -23.57 18.52 5.23
C LEU A 39 -22.39 17.67 5.71
N VAL A 40 -21.79 16.90 4.79
CA VAL A 40 -20.54 16.18 5.04
C VAL A 40 -19.64 16.42 3.83
N HIS A 41 -18.51 17.11 4.03
CA HIS A 41 -17.59 17.43 2.94
C HIS A 41 -16.13 17.49 3.42
N ASP A 42 -15.18 17.60 2.48
CA ASP A 42 -13.77 17.83 2.79
C ASP A 42 -13.53 19.21 3.44
N MET A 43 -12.29 19.53 3.82
CA MET A 43 -11.97 20.81 4.46
C MET A 43 -11.68 21.95 3.47
N GLY A 44 -12.15 21.85 2.21
CA GLY A 44 -11.93 22.85 1.17
C GLY A 44 -12.58 24.19 1.52
N LYS A 45 -11.80 25.28 1.45
CA LYS A 45 -12.30 26.64 1.77
C LYS A 45 -13.52 27.04 0.96
N ALA A 46 -13.58 26.62 -0.30
CA ALA A 46 -14.67 26.97 -1.20
C ALA A 46 -15.97 26.23 -0.86
N ILE A 47 -15.91 24.94 -0.55
CA ILE A 47 -17.09 24.17 -0.15
C ILE A 47 -17.61 24.62 1.22
N LEU A 48 -16.70 24.90 2.17
CA LEU A 48 -17.04 25.49 3.48
C LEU A 48 -17.82 26.81 3.34
N ASN A 49 -17.34 27.71 2.49
CA ASN A 49 -18.00 29.00 2.28
C ASN A 49 -19.35 28.85 1.55
N ALA A 50 -19.42 27.99 0.53
CA ALA A 50 -20.64 27.75 -0.22
C ALA A 50 -21.71 27.05 0.63
N GLY A 51 -21.32 26.08 1.46
CA GLY A 51 -22.20 25.41 2.42
C GLY A 51 -22.82 26.38 3.41
N LYS A 52 -22.00 27.23 4.04
CA LYS A 52 -22.48 28.29 4.95
C LYS A 52 -23.42 29.30 4.28
N GLU A 53 -23.17 29.64 3.03
CA GLU A 53 -24.01 30.57 2.28
C GLU A 53 -25.39 29.98 1.94
N VAL A 54 -25.43 28.72 1.49
CA VAL A 54 -26.65 28.09 0.98
C VAL A 54 -27.47 27.40 2.08
N PHE A 55 -26.80 26.88 3.11
CA PHE A 55 -27.38 26.07 4.18
C PHE A 55 -26.93 26.56 5.58
N PRO A 56 -27.16 27.83 5.94
CA PRO A 56 -26.58 28.45 7.16
C PRO A 56 -27.01 27.81 8.49
N ASN A 57 -28.13 27.07 8.50
CA ASN A 57 -28.71 26.47 9.71
C ASN A 57 -28.65 24.93 9.70
N ILE A 58 -27.95 24.33 8.74
CA ILE A 58 -27.82 22.89 8.63
C ILE A 58 -26.55 22.44 9.35
N PRO A 59 -26.59 21.35 10.14
CA PRO A 59 -25.40 20.76 10.73
C PRO A 59 -24.32 20.49 9.67
N ASP A 60 -23.10 20.98 9.90
CA ASP A 60 -21.98 20.95 8.97
C ASP A 60 -20.83 20.12 9.57
N PHE A 61 -20.49 19.01 8.92
CA PHE A 61 -19.51 18.04 9.40
C PHE A 61 -18.37 17.84 8.40
N ILE A 62 -17.19 17.56 8.96
CA ILE A 62 -16.03 17.20 8.17
C ILE A 62 -16.10 15.72 7.81
N CYS A 63 -15.80 15.40 6.55
CA CYS A 63 -15.58 14.03 6.12
C CYS A 63 -14.30 13.50 6.77
N HIS A 64 -14.45 12.68 7.81
CA HIS A 64 -13.33 12.09 8.55
C HIS A 64 -12.36 11.29 7.66
N TYR A 65 -12.84 10.68 6.57
CA TYR A 65 -11.97 9.99 5.61
C TYR A 65 -10.98 10.96 4.95
N HIS A 66 -11.47 12.08 4.40
CA HIS A 66 -10.62 13.08 3.78
C HIS A 66 -9.71 13.74 4.81
N PHE A 67 -10.23 14.03 6.01
CA PHE A 67 -9.41 14.53 7.11
C PHE A 67 -8.20 13.64 7.42
N LEU A 68 -8.41 12.32 7.56
CA LEU A 68 -7.31 11.37 7.79
C LEU A 68 -6.38 11.23 6.58
N ALA A 69 -6.93 11.30 5.38
CA ALA A 69 -6.15 11.24 4.15
C ALA A 69 -5.21 12.45 4.03
N ASP A 70 -5.73 13.66 4.26
CA ASP A 70 -4.94 14.89 4.24
C ASP A 70 -3.92 14.90 5.39
N THR A 71 -4.34 14.51 6.59
CA THR A 71 -3.43 14.38 7.75
C THR A 71 -2.29 13.42 7.47
N GLY A 72 -2.55 12.28 6.83
CA GLY A 72 -1.50 11.32 6.50
C GLY A 72 -0.55 11.80 5.39
N GLU A 73 -1.07 12.50 4.39
CA GLU A 73 -0.25 13.16 3.34
C GLU A 73 0.65 14.22 3.97
N ASP A 74 0.11 15.09 4.83
CA ASP A 74 0.91 16.09 5.54
C ASP A 74 1.94 15.45 6.46
N LEU A 75 1.56 14.35 7.12
CA LEU A 75 2.43 13.70 8.09
C LEU A 75 3.64 13.03 7.41
N PHE A 76 3.46 12.32 6.29
CA PHE A 76 4.54 11.52 5.69
C PHE A 76 4.58 11.47 4.14
N GLY A 77 3.92 12.42 3.46
CA GLY A 77 3.95 12.55 2.01
C GLY A 77 5.37 12.73 1.46
N GLU A 78 6.16 13.61 2.07
CA GLU A 78 7.55 13.86 1.67
C GLU A 78 8.43 12.61 1.79
N GLU A 79 8.29 11.84 2.87
CA GLU A 79 9.02 10.59 3.06
C GLU A 79 8.61 9.54 2.02
N ASN A 80 7.31 9.35 1.81
CA ASN A 80 6.81 8.41 0.80
C ASN A 80 7.38 8.74 -0.59
N ASP A 81 7.39 10.03 -0.93
CA ASP A 81 7.83 10.52 -2.21
C ASP A 81 9.37 10.41 -2.37
N THR A 82 10.11 10.61 -1.28
CA THR A 82 11.54 10.36 -1.20
C THR A 82 11.86 8.87 -1.38
N ILE A 83 11.17 7.97 -0.67
CA ILE A 83 11.35 6.51 -0.82
C ILE A 83 11.10 6.10 -2.27
N ARG A 84 9.99 6.55 -2.87
CA ARG A 84 9.66 6.30 -4.28
C ARG A 84 10.80 6.74 -5.21
N LYS A 85 11.31 7.96 -5.04
CA LYS A 85 12.41 8.52 -5.85
C LYS A 85 13.69 7.71 -5.68
N ARG A 86 14.07 7.34 -4.45
CA ARG A 86 15.29 6.54 -4.20
C ARG A 86 15.19 5.13 -4.79
N LEU A 87 14.08 4.43 -4.58
CA LEU A 87 13.85 3.11 -5.18
C LEU A 87 13.89 3.16 -6.72
N SER A 88 13.33 4.22 -7.30
CA SER A 88 13.34 4.43 -8.76
C SER A 88 14.74 4.75 -9.28
N LYS A 89 15.51 5.56 -8.54
CA LYS A 89 16.92 5.89 -8.85
C LYS A 89 17.80 4.65 -8.93
N HIS A 90 17.61 3.70 -8.01
CA HIS A 90 18.33 2.41 -8.04
C HIS A 90 17.83 1.45 -9.13
N GLY A 91 16.67 1.74 -9.76
CA GLY A 91 16.07 0.85 -10.76
C GLY A 91 15.77 -0.55 -10.23
N ILE A 92 15.69 -0.74 -8.91
CA ILE A 92 15.73 -2.06 -8.28
C ILE A 92 14.58 -2.96 -8.74
N GLN A 93 13.40 -2.39 -8.96
CA GLN A 93 12.25 -3.11 -9.50
C GLN A 93 12.54 -3.71 -10.88
N GLY A 94 13.23 -2.96 -11.75
CA GLY A 94 13.61 -3.45 -13.08
C GLY A 94 14.64 -4.57 -13.00
N GLN A 95 15.65 -4.41 -12.14
CA GLN A 95 16.67 -5.43 -11.90
C GLN A 95 16.04 -6.74 -11.40
N LEU A 96 15.15 -6.66 -10.40
CA LEU A 96 14.45 -7.81 -9.86
C LEU A 96 13.53 -8.49 -10.88
N ARG A 97 12.78 -7.74 -11.69
CA ARG A 97 11.96 -8.31 -12.76
C ARG A 97 12.80 -9.06 -13.79
N LYS A 98 13.96 -8.51 -14.16
CA LYS A 98 14.91 -9.20 -15.03
C LYS A 98 15.39 -10.51 -14.42
N ARG A 99 15.74 -10.52 -13.13
CA ARG A 99 16.14 -11.75 -12.41
C ARG A 99 15.04 -12.78 -12.34
N ALA A 100 13.81 -12.35 -12.05
CA ALA A 100 12.66 -13.23 -12.04
C ALA A 100 12.50 -13.93 -13.41
N GLY A 101 12.55 -13.18 -14.52
CA GLY A 101 12.49 -13.78 -15.86
C GLY A 101 13.69 -14.68 -16.21
N GLU A 102 14.90 -14.35 -15.74
CA GLU A 102 16.07 -15.25 -15.88
C GLU A 102 15.86 -16.58 -15.16
N PHE A 103 15.33 -16.54 -13.92
CA PHE A 103 15.12 -17.75 -13.12
C PHE A 103 13.92 -18.57 -13.60
N GLU A 104 12.85 -17.92 -14.06
CA GLU A 104 11.69 -18.56 -14.66
C GLU A 104 12.08 -19.42 -15.86
N LYS A 105 12.87 -18.87 -16.80
CA LYS A 105 13.38 -19.64 -17.94
C LYS A 105 14.19 -20.87 -17.51
N LEU A 106 15.06 -20.73 -16.51
CA LEU A 106 15.84 -21.85 -15.98
C LEU A 106 14.97 -22.95 -15.36
N ILE A 107 13.81 -22.57 -14.81
CA ILE A 107 12.83 -23.49 -14.22
C ILE A 107 12.03 -24.17 -15.34
N GLU A 108 11.56 -23.41 -16.34
CA GLU A 108 10.77 -23.89 -17.47
C GLU A 108 11.55 -24.84 -18.40
N GLU A 109 12.85 -24.63 -18.58
CA GLU A 109 13.74 -25.49 -19.37
C GLU A 109 13.86 -26.94 -18.81
N LYS A 110 13.29 -27.22 -17.63
CA LYS A 110 13.23 -28.55 -17.02
C LYS A 110 11.80 -28.93 -16.61
N PRO A 111 10.91 -29.21 -17.59
CA PRO A 111 9.55 -29.66 -17.30
C PRO A 111 9.58 -30.95 -16.48
N GLY A 112 8.83 -30.99 -15.38
CA GLY A 112 8.87 -32.08 -14.39
C GLY A 112 9.45 -31.69 -13.02
N LEU A 113 9.88 -30.44 -12.83
CA LEU A 113 10.38 -29.94 -11.53
C LEU A 113 9.33 -30.07 -10.42
N VAL A 114 8.09 -29.65 -10.70
CA VAL A 114 6.99 -29.68 -9.74
C VAL A 114 6.66 -31.13 -9.39
N GLU A 115 6.58 -32.02 -10.38
CA GLU A 115 6.37 -33.45 -10.18
C GLU A 115 7.52 -34.08 -9.38
N SER A 116 8.77 -33.70 -9.67
CA SER A 116 9.97 -34.16 -8.95
C SER A 116 10.00 -33.68 -7.51
N LEU A 117 9.58 -32.44 -7.24
CA LEU A 117 9.42 -31.88 -5.90
C LEU A 117 8.33 -32.65 -5.13
N VAL A 118 7.15 -32.81 -5.72
CA VAL A 118 6.04 -33.56 -5.12
C VAL A 118 6.46 -35.00 -4.82
N GLN A 119 7.17 -35.67 -5.74
CA GLN A 119 7.70 -37.01 -5.49
C GLN A 119 8.77 -37.01 -4.40
N SER A 120 9.64 -36.02 -4.34
CA SER A 120 10.69 -35.91 -3.31
C SER A 120 10.11 -35.68 -1.91
N LEU A 121 9.06 -34.86 -1.80
CA LEU A 121 8.30 -34.65 -0.57
C LEU A 121 7.58 -35.94 -0.14
N LYS A 122 6.89 -36.61 -1.08
CA LYS A 122 6.23 -37.91 -0.82
C LYS A 122 7.21 -38.99 -0.37
N LYS A 123 8.39 -39.06 -0.99
CA LYS A 123 9.43 -40.06 -0.70
C LYS A 123 10.37 -39.64 0.45
N LYS A 124 10.19 -38.45 1.04
CA LYS A 124 11.09 -37.84 2.05
C LYS A 124 12.57 -37.90 1.67
N LYS A 125 12.88 -37.86 0.38
CA LYS A 125 14.23 -37.97 -0.17
C LYS A 125 14.38 -37.06 -1.38
N MET A 126 15.32 -36.13 -1.31
CA MET A 126 15.59 -35.21 -2.41
C MET A 126 16.37 -35.91 -3.52
N GLN A 127 15.89 -35.76 -4.76
CA GLN A 127 16.60 -36.21 -5.95
C GLN A 127 17.68 -35.20 -6.36
N LYS A 128 18.81 -35.67 -6.89
CA LYS A 128 19.97 -34.83 -7.25
C LYS A 128 19.61 -33.69 -8.22
N GLY A 129 18.83 -33.99 -9.26
CA GLY A 129 18.39 -32.97 -10.22
C GLY A 129 17.48 -31.87 -9.63
N MET A 130 16.85 -32.13 -8.48
CA MET A 130 16.09 -31.12 -7.74
C MET A 130 17.03 -30.19 -6.95
N LEU A 131 18.09 -30.72 -6.35
CA LEU A 131 19.08 -29.92 -5.59
C LEU A 131 19.72 -28.84 -6.48
N ASP A 132 19.97 -29.16 -7.75
CA ASP A 132 20.59 -28.24 -8.72
C ASP A 132 19.67 -27.06 -9.12
N LEU A 133 18.35 -27.17 -8.93
CA LEU A 133 17.35 -26.17 -9.34
C LEU A 133 16.74 -25.39 -8.18
N MET A 134 16.82 -25.95 -6.97
CA MET A 134 16.32 -25.31 -5.75
C MET A 134 16.83 -23.87 -5.58
N PRO A 135 18.10 -23.52 -5.89
CA PRO A 135 18.56 -22.14 -5.78
C PRO A 135 17.85 -21.15 -6.71
N ALA A 136 17.58 -21.55 -7.95
CA ALA A 136 16.86 -20.69 -8.90
C ALA A 136 15.39 -20.54 -8.51
N ALA A 137 14.73 -21.64 -8.11
CA ALA A 137 13.35 -21.63 -7.65
C ALA A 137 13.16 -20.79 -6.38
N ALA A 138 14.01 -20.98 -5.37
CA ALA A 138 13.95 -20.20 -4.14
C ALA A 138 14.23 -18.72 -4.38
N ALA A 139 15.24 -18.39 -5.20
CA ALA A 139 15.53 -17.01 -5.57
C ALA A 139 14.34 -16.36 -6.32
N TYR A 140 13.73 -17.09 -7.26
CA TYR A 140 12.53 -16.63 -7.97
C TYR A 140 11.39 -16.34 -7.00
N THR A 141 11.07 -17.27 -6.10
CA THR A 141 9.99 -17.09 -5.11
C THR A 141 10.23 -15.87 -4.21
N VAL A 142 11.45 -15.70 -3.69
CA VAL A 142 11.80 -14.55 -2.84
C VAL A 142 11.70 -13.24 -3.62
N VAL A 143 12.16 -13.21 -4.87
CA VAL A 143 12.09 -12.02 -5.73
C VAL A 143 10.64 -11.66 -6.08
N GLN A 144 9.80 -12.63 -6.44
CA GLN A 144 8.38 -12.40 -6.71
C GLN A 144 7.66 -11.88 -5.46
N TRP A 145 7.90 -12.51 -4.30
CA TRP A 145 7.35 -12.03 -3.03
C TRP A 145 7.76 -10.59 -2.73
N ALA A 146 9.02 -10.22 -2.96
CA ALA A 146 9.45 -8.83 -2.80
C ALA A 146 8.71 -7.89 -3.75
N LEU A 147 8.65 -8.21 -5.04
CA LEU A 147 7.98 -7.40 -6.07
C LEU A 147 6.49 -7.19 -5.80
N ASP A 148 5.80 -8.19 -5.25
CA ASP A 148 4.39 -8.10 -4.88
C ASP A 148 4.13 -7.12 -3.74
N GLY A 149 5.16 -6.67 -3.01
CA GLY A 149 5.03 -5.59 -2.02
C GLY A 149 4.49 -4.28 -2.61
N LYS A 150 4.76 -4.01 -3.91
CA LYS A 150 4.20 -2.83 -4.59
C LYS A 150 2.71 -2.92 -4.88
N LYS A 151 2.15 -4.12 -4.85
CA LYS A 151 0.72 -4.38 -5.02
C LYS A 151 0.01 -4.55 -3.67
N GLN A 152 0.77 -4.60 -2.57
CA GLN A 152 0.20 -4.73 -1.25
C GLN A 152 -0.49 -3.42 -0.86
N GLY A 153 -1.74 -3.56 -0.46
CA GLY A 153 -2.66 -2.50 -0.09
C GLY A 153 -4.06 -3.09 0.00
N GLN A 154 -4.97 -2.33 0.59
CA GLN A 154 -6.37 -2.74 0.77
C GLN A 154 -7.31 -1.95 -0.14
N GLY A 155 -6.78 -1.09 -1.01
CA GLY A 155 -7.56 -0.31 -1.97
C GLY A 155 -8.06 1.02 -1.41
N TYR A 156 -7.51 1.48 -0.29
CA TYR A 156 -7.80 2.80 0.30
C TYR A 156 -6.95 3.91 -0.32
N LYS A 157 -5.92 3.58 -1.11
CA LYS A 157 -4.95 4.53 -1.69
C LYS A 157 -4.08 5.19 -0.63
N PHE A 158 -3.08 5.95 -1.07
CA PHE A 158 -2.24 6.76 -0.20
C PHE A 158 -3.11 7.82 0.52
N PRO A 159 -2.90 8.09 1.83
CA PRO A 159 -1.80 7.66 2.71
C PRO A 159 -2.02 6.33 3.46
N PHE A 160 -3.17 5.70 3.29
CA PHE A 160 -3.53 4.46 3.97
C PHE A 160 -2.74 3.26 3.41
N ASP A 161 -2.74 3.13 2.08
CA ASP A 161 -1.89 2.19 1.35
C ASP A 161 -0.51 2.79 1.12
N ARG A 162 0.55 2.06 1.51
CA ARG A 162 1.93 2.55 1.53
C ARG A 162 2.88 1.64 0.73
N PRO A 163 2.58 1.38 -0.56
CA PRO A 163 3.24 0.32 -1.35
C PRO A 163 4.76 0.51 -1.48
N TYR A 164 5.27 1.74 -1.43
CA TYR A 164 6.71 2.01 -1.52
C TYR A 164 7.46 1.64 -0.25
N LEU A 165 6.91 1.99 0.92
CA LEU A 165 7.47 1.57 2.20
C LEU A 165 7.43 0.04 2.33
N THR A 166 6.27 -0.56 2.03
CA THR A 166 6.10 -2.02 2.05
C THR A 166 7.05 -2.73 1.10
N PHE A 167 7.23 -2.22 -0.12
CA PHE A 167 8.19 -2.78 -1.06
C PHE A 167 9.61 -2.73 -0.49
N TYR A 168 10.05 -1.59 0.04
CA TYR A 168 11.36 -1.47 0.65
C TYR A 168 11.55 -2.42 1.85
N GLU A 169 10.54 -2.58 2.70
CA GLU A 169 10.59 -3.53 3.81
C GLU A 169 10.74 -4.98 3.34
N ARG A 170 10.00 -5.38 2.30
CA ARG A 170 10.17 -6.70 1.68
C ARG A 170 11.55 -6.87 1.06
N LEU A 171 12.15 -5.82 0.47
CA LEU A 171 13.54 -5.87 -0.02
C LEU A 171 14.54 -6.18 1.11
N LYS A 172 14.37 -5.56 2.29
CA LYS A 172 15.23 -5.86 3.46
C LYS A 172 15.14 -7.34 3.87
N VAL A 173 13.91 -7.85 3.96
CA VAL A 173 13.67 -9.26 4.32
C VAL A 173 14.21 -10.20 3.25
N ALA A 174 13.96 -9.93 1.97
CA ALA A 174 14.46 -10.71 0.85
C ALA A 174 16.00 -10.75 0.85
N HIS A 175 16.66 -9.60 1.07
CA HIS A 175 18.12 -9.53 1.18
C HIS A 175 18.66 -10.43 2.29
N SER A 176 18.06 -10.36 3.49
CA SER A 176 18.45 -11.20 4.62
C SER A 176 18.22 -12.69 4.36
N MET A 177 17.04 -13.05 3.83
CA MET A 177 16.70 -14.43 3.46
C MET A 177 17.68 -15.00 2.44
N LEU A 178 18.05 -14.22 1.41
CA LEU A 178 18.98 -14.67 0.37
C LEU A 178 20.39 -14.85 0.93
N ILE A 179 20.84 -14.00 1.86
CA ILE A 179 22.12 -14.21 2.57
C ILE A 179 22.11 -15.52 3.35
N GLN A 180 21.01 -15.82 4.07
CA GLN A 180 20.86 -17.07 4.81
C GLN A 180 20.82 -18.28 3.87
N LEU A 181 20.06 -18.21 2.77
CA LEU A 181 20.02 -19.28 1.78
C LEU A 181 21.39 -19.49 1.12
N ASN A 182 22.14 -18.42 0.88
CA ASN A 182 23.47 -18.48 0.31
C ASN A 182 24.51 -19.12 1.25
N SER A 183 24.30 -19.11 2.57
CA SER A 183 25.19 -19.77 3.53
C SER A 183 24.98 -21.29 3.58
N VAL A 184 23.81 -21.78 3.15
CA VAL A 184 23.50 -23.21 3.04
C VAL A 184 24.07 -23.77 1.74
N LYS A 185 24.85 -24.85 1.83
CA LYS A 185 25.36 -25.58 0.67
C LYS A 185 24.50 -26.81 0.41
N LEU A 186 23.63 -26.73 -0.59
CA LEU A 186 22.77 -27.85 -1.01
C LEU A 186 23.52 -28.89 -1.84
N SER A 187 24.64 -28.50 -2.47
CA SER A 187 25.57 -29.41 -3.14
C SER A 187 27.03 -29.04 -2.87
N ASN A 188 27.95 -29.89 -3.34
CA ASN A 188 29.38 -29.65 -3.26
C ASN A 188 29.91 -28.67 -4.34
N ASP A 189 29.08 -28.20 -5.29
CA ASP A 189 29.48 -27.18 -6.27
C ASP A 189 29.17 -25.77 -5.73
N LYS A 190 30.21 -24.92 -5.68
CA LYS A 190 30.11 -23.51 -5.27
C LYS A 190 29.23 -22.67 -6.21
N ARG A 191 28.93 -23.15 -7.43
CA ARG A 191 28.13 -22.44 -8.44
C ARG A 191 26.62 -22.53 -8.21
N ASP A 192 26.16 -23.40 -7.34
CA ASP A 192 24.73 -23.62 -7.12
C ASP A 192 24.03 -22.41 -6.51
N ASN A 193 24.71 -21.68 -5.62
CA ASN A 193 24.14 -20.50 -4.97
C ASN A 193 24.25 -19.22 -5.81
N ARG A 194 24.70 -19.31 -7.07
CA ARG A 194 24.83 -18.17 -7.99
C ARG A 194 23.54 -17.35 -8.14
N PRO A 195 22.32 -17.94 -8.20
CA PRO A 195 21.07 -17.17 -8.21
C PRO A 195 20.95 -16.22 -7.03
N TYR A 196 21.28 -16.66 -5.81
CA TYR A 196 21.23 -15.83 -4.60
C TYR A 196 22.24 -14.69 -4.67
N VAL A 197 23.50 -14.99 -5.02
CA VAL A 197 24.58 -13.98 -5.12
C VAL A 197 24.22 -12.88 -6.12
N LYS A 198 23.62 -13.24 -7.26
CA LYS A 198 23.15 -12.26 -8.25
C LYS A 198 22.16 -11.26 -7.64
N VAL A 199 21.13 -11.76 -6.96
CA VAL A 199 20.09 -10.89 -6.38
C VAL A 199 20.64 -10.07 -5.21
N ILE A 200 21.48 -10.66 -4.34
CA ILE A 200 22.15 -9.93 -3.25
C ILE A 200 22.95 -8.75 -3.81
N ARG A 201 23.70 -8.96 -4.90
CA ARG A 201 24.47 -7.91 -5.55
C ARG A 201 23.58 -6.82 -6.13
N ASP A 202 22.48 -7.18 -6.80
CA ASP A 202 21.54 -6.21 -7.35
C ASP A 202 20.88 -5.36 -6.22
N LEU A 203 20.67 -5.94 -5.03
CA LEU A 203 20.09 -5.26 -3.87
C LEU A 203 21.09 -4.36 -3.12
N TYR A 204 22.39 -4.59 -3.27
CA TYR A 204 23.43 -3.99 -2.44
C TYR A 204 23.34 -2.46 -2.37
N GLU A 205 23.30 -1.78 -3.51
CA GLU A 205 23.24 -0.30 -3.55
C GLU A 205 21.95 0.26 -2.94
N THR A 206 20.84 -0.47 -3.07
CA THR A 206 19.56 -0.08 -2.45
C THR A 206 19.61 -0.26 -0.93
N MET A 207 20.24 -1.32 -0.44
CA MET A 207 20.35 -1.60 1.00
C MET A 207 21.36 -0.68 1.71
N GLU A 208 22.39 -0.22 0.99
CA GLU A 208 23.39 0.73 1.52
C GLU A 208 22.98 2.20 1.40
N ASP A 209 21.81 2.48 0.82
CA ASP A 209 21.30 3.83 0.69
C ASP A 209 20.87 4.42 2.05
N LYS A 210 21.75 5.24 2.63
CA LYS A 210 21.51 5.92 3.91
C LYS A 210 20.24 6.77 3.92
N VAL A 211 19.95 7.49 2.84
CA VAL A 211 18.77 8.36 2.77
C VAL A 211 17.52 7.48 2.80
N LEU A 212 17.47 6.46 1.94
CA LEU A 212 16.34 5.53 1.91
C LEU A 212 16.10 4.85 3.26
N ARG A 213 17.16 4.41 3.96
CA ARG A 213 17.07 3.79 5.28
C ARG A 213 16.48 4.72 6.34
N ILE A 214 16.99 5.96 6.41
CA ILE A 214 16.55 6.94 7.39
C ILE A 214 15.11 7.34 7.13
N THR A 215 14.79 7.71 5.89
CA THR A 215 13.45 8.13 5.47
C THR A 215 12.43 7.01 5.69
N ALA A 216 12.75 5.75 5.36
CA ALA A 216 11.84 4.63 5.60
C ALA A 216 11.56 4.43 7.10
N LYS A 217 12.57 4.59 7.97
CA LYS A 217 12.38 4.50 9.42
C LYS A 217 11.47 5.63 9.93
N GLN A 218 11.71 6.86 9.48
CA GLN A 218 10.88 8.02 9.83
C GLN A 218 9.42 7.83 9.38
N MET A 219 9.22 7.41 8.13
CA MET A 219 7.88 7.08 7.63
C MET A 219 7.24 5.99 8.48
N GLN A 220 7.96 4.93 8.82
CA GLN A 220 7.42 3.83 9.64
C GLN A 220 6.91 4.33 11.00
N GLU A 221 7.68 5.18 11.69
CA GLU A 221 7.29 5.79 12.98
C GLU A 221 6.02 6.64 12.84
N LYS A 222 5.97 7.49 11.81
CA LYS A 222 4.82 8.36 11.50
C LYS A 222 3.57 7.57 11.11
N THR A 223 3.75 6.49 10.34
CA THR A 223 2.64 5.66 9.90
C THR A 223 1.93 4.95 11.05
N ALA A 224 2.66 4.61 12.12
CA ALA A 224 2.07 4.05 13.33
C ALA A 224 1.15 5.06 14.07
N VAL A 225 1.48 6.35 14.00
CA VAL A 225 0.63 7.42 14.55
C VAL A 225 -0.67 7.52 13.75
N LEU A 226 -0.59 7.54 12.41
CA LEU A 226 -1.79 7.55 11.57
C LEU A 226 -2.63 6.28 11.77
N ASP A 227 -2.03 5.11 11.95
CA ASP A 227 -2.77 3.85 12.17
C ASP A 227 -3.54 3.83 13.49
N LYS A 228 -2.98 4.44 14.54
CA LYS A 228 -3.72 4.66 15.79
C LYS A 228 -4.90 5.61 15.58
N LEU A 229 -4.70 6.70 14.83
CA LEU A 229 -5.75 7.66 14.52
C LEU A 229 -6.87 7.02 13.68
N ARG A 230 -6.52 6.21 12.67
CA ARG A 230 -7.46 5.37 11.90
C ARG A 230 -8.27 4.46 12.81
N GLY A 231 -7.63 3.84 13.81
CA GLY A 231 -8.29 3.02 14.82
C GLY A 231 -9.26 3.81 15.70
N ALA A 232 -8.89 5.01 16.13
CA ALA A 232 -9.75 5.89 16.93
C ALA A 232 -10.98 6.35 16.15
N PHE A 233 -10.79 6.76 14.89
CA PHE A 233 -11.86 7.18 13.98
C PHE A 233 -12.67 6.03 13.39
N ARG A 234 -12.22 4.77 13.52
CA ARG A 234 -12.79 3.58 12.86
C ARG A 234 -12.89 3.70 11.34
N ILE A 235 -11.90 4.35 10.71
CA ILE A 235 -11.89 4.59 9.26
C ILE A 235 -10.70 3.92 8.63
N ALA A 236 -10.99 3.19 7.55
CA ALA A 236 -10.00 2.45 6.78
C ALA A 236 -9.08 1.68 7.72
N LEU A 237 -9.60 0.79 8.56
CA LEU A 237 -8.81 0.13 9.59
C LEU A 237 -7.59 -0.60 8.98
N PRO A 238 -6.44 -0.69 9.67
CA PRO A 238 -5.25 -1.39 9.16
C PRO A 238 -5.52 -2.83 8.71
N GLU A 239 -6.44 -3.52 9.40
CA GLU A 239 -6.92 -4.87 9.13
C GLU A 239 -8.06 -4.94 8.10
N GLY A 240 -8.64 -3.79 7.73
CA GLY A 240 -9.72 -3.67 6.76
C GLY A 240 -9.31 -4.16 5.37
N LYS A 241 -10.29 -4.66 4.59
CA LYS A 241 -10.05 -5.23 3.24
C LYS A 241 -11.03 -4.71 2.19
N CYS A 242 -11.87 -3.75 2.54
CA CYS A 242 -12.97 -3.30 1.71
C CYS A 242 -12.58 -2.13 0.80
N GLY A 243 -11.40 -1.54 1.00
CA GLY A 243 -10.92 -0.39 0.24
C GLY A 243 -11.92 0.77 0.29
N LEU A 244 -12.05 1.52 -0.81
CA LEU A 244 -13.03 2.61 -0.89
C LEU A 244 -14.50 2.18 -0.77
N ASN A 245 -14.80 0.87 -0.78
CA ASN A 245 -16.15 0.33 -0.59
C ASN A 245 -16.41 -0.09 0.87
N ASP A 246 -15.56 0.35 1.81
CA ASP A 246 -15.74 0.10 3.23
C ASP A 246 -16.98 0.85 3.74
N ARG A 247 -17.95 0.09 4.25
CA ARG A 247 -19.20 0.62 4.82
C ARG A 247 -19.02 1.13 6.25
N GLY A 248 -17.83 1.00 6.82
CA GLY A 248 -17.55 1.28 8.22
C GLY A 248 -18.08 0.19 9.15
N GLU A 249 -17.78 0.33 10.44
CA GLU A 249 -18.34 -0.51 11.49
C GLU A 249 -19.53 0.20 12.17
N GLU A 250 -20.51 -0.58 12.65
CA GLU A 250 -21.62 -0.07 13.46
C GLU A 250 -21.10 0.26 14.88
N GLU A 251 -20.53 1.45 15.06
CA GLU A 251 -20.14 1.98 16.37
C GLU A 251 -20.70 3.39 16.57
N ASP A 252 -21.17 3.69 17.78
CA ASP A 252 -21.80 4.98 18.08
C ASP A 252 -20.78 6.13 18.09
N MET A 253 -21.20 7.29 17.59
CA MET A 253 -20.36 8.49 17.47
C MET A 253 -19.71 8.93 18.79
N ARG A 254 -20.36 8.73 19.95
CA ARG A 254 -19.78 9.09 21.26
C ARG A 254 -18.59 8.22 21.62
N THR A 255 -18.59 6.97 21.15
CA THR A 255 -17.48 6.04 21.38
C THR A 255 -16.29 6.44 20.52
N ILE A 256 -16.55 6.83 19.27
CA ILE A 256 -15.53 7.38 18.37
C ILE A 256 -14.96 8.69 18.95
N GLU A 257 -15.81 9.63 19.36
CA GLU A 257 -15.44 10.90 19.99
C GLU A 257 -14.51 10.68 21.18
N LYS A 258 -14.90 9.83 22.14
CA LYS A 258 -14.09 9.51 23.31
C LYS A 258 -12.71 8.96 22.95
N ARG A 259 -12.63 8.07 21.95
CA ARG A 259 -11.34 7.49 21.52
C ARG A 259 -10.44 8.51 20.85
N VAL A 260 -11.03 9.45 20.11
CA VAL A 260 -10.29 10.54 19.47
C VAL A 260 -9.79 11.53 20.52
N GLU A 261 -10.55 11.79 21.59
CA GLU A 261 -10.10 12.63 22.72
C GLU A 261 -8.99 11.99 23.55
N GLU A 262 -8.96 10.65 23.64
CA GLU A 262 -7.92 9.89 24.37
C GLU A 262 -6.59 9.78 23.60
N PHE A 263 -6.58 10.09 22.31
CA PHE A 263 -5.41 10.01 21.42
C PHE A 263 -4.47 11.21 21.57
#